data_AF-A0AAU7D0Y2-F1
#
_entry.id   AF-A0AAU7D0Y2-F1
#
_cell.length_a   1.000
_cell.length_b   1.000
_cell.length_c   1.000
_cell.angle_alpha   90.00
_cell.angle_beta   90.00
_cell.angle_gamma   90.00
#
_symmetry.space_group_name_H-M   'P 1'
#
loop_
_entity.id
_entity.type
_entity.pdbx_description
1 polymer ?
#
loop_
_entity_poly.entity_id
_entity_poly.type
_entity_poly.pdbx_seq_one_letter_code
_entity_poly.pdbx_strand_id
1 'polypeptide(L)'
;MAATAIAGQQIEMMGTRRQSQSRAATLAERNRELYEAQRRARRGPTPEVFFTKHLDNSRLVKADDPERKREMRSFAAVMSVLFVLVMVYVWQHFSAIEMGYNIEAQKVQVEHLSEQNRQLRLSEAELTDPQRIDRIAKQLGLDAPQPGQVVRQDGSDLNAPVLAQAHAPKFVGQ
;
A
#
# COMPACT_ATOMS: atom_id res chain seq x y z
N MET A 1 -1.03 -27.51 3.92
CA MET A 1 -1.07 -27.94 2.50
C MET A 1 -0.19 -27.02 1.65
N ALA A 2 1.13 -27.09 1.82
CA ALA A 2 2.08 -26.13 1.23
C ALA A 2 3.34 -26.81 0.64
N ALA A 3 3.27 -28.12 0.36
CA ALA A 3 4.41 -28.91 -0.09
C ALA A 3 4.38 -29.27 -1.60
N THR A 4 3.30 -28.99 -2.32
CA THR A 4 3.10 -29.49 -3.69
C THR A 4 3.44 -28.48 -4.79
N ALA A 5 3.65 -27.20 -4.46
CA ALA A 5 3.89 -26.16 -5.47
C ALA A 5 5.38 -26.00 -5.88
N ILE A 6 6.33 -26.36 -5.01
CA ILE A 6 7.77 -26.24 -5.30
C ILE A 6 8.26 -27.38 -6.23
N ALA A 7 7.52 -28.48 -6.32
CA ALA A 7 7.87 -29.62 -7.17
C ALA A 7 7.60 -29.37 -8.66
N GLY A 8 6.57 -28.60 -9.03
CA GLY A 8 6.21 -28.37 -10.44
C GLY A 8 7.22 -27.51 -11.19
N GLN A 9 7.78 -26.49 -10.53
CA GLN A 9 8.71 -25.54 -11.15
C GLN A 9 10.14 -26.08 -11.29
N GLN A 10 10.52 -27.05 -10.46
CA GLN A 10 11.80 -27.77 -10.62
C GLN A 10 11.77 -28.76 -11.79
N ILE A 11 10.61 -29.35 -12.11
CA ILE A 11 10.49 -30.35 -13.18
C ILE A 11 10.67 -29.71 -14.57
N GLU A 12 10.15 -28.50 -14.79
CA GLU A 12 10.33 -27.78 -16.07
C GLU A 12 11.76 -27.25 -16.28
N MET A 13 12.39 -26.67 -15.25
CA MET A 13 13.80 -26.24 -15.32
C MET A 13 14.77 -27.42 -15.51
N MET A 14 14.41 -28.61 -15.00
CA MET A 14 15.20 -29.83 -15.20
C MET A 14 15.01 -30.39 -16.61
N GLY A 15 13.85 -30.18 -17.24
CA GLY A 15 13.54 -30.61 -18.61
C GLY A 15 14.32 -29.87 -19.69
N THR A 16 14.42 -28.54 -19.61
CA THR A 16 15.17 -27.71 -20.59
C THR A 16 16.68 -27.91 -20.46
N ARG A 17 17.18 -28.06 -19.22
CA ARG A 17 18.56 -28.47 -18.96
C ARG A 17 18.85 -29.88 -19.47
N ARG A 18 17.90 -30.83 -19.33
CA ARG A 18 18.00 -32.20 -19.88
C ARG A 18 18.07 -32.21 -21.40
N GLN A 19 17.30 -31.37 -22.09
CA GLN A 19 17.21 -31.39 -23.55
C GLN A 19 18.46 -30.80 -24.22
N SER A 20 19.00 -29.70 -23.67
CA SER A 20 20.29 -29.16 -24.12
C SER A 20 21.46 -30.09 -23.77
N GLN A 21 21.42 -30.72 -22.58
CA GLN A 21 22.36 -31.79 -22.22
C GLN A 21 22.22 -33.02 -23.12
N SER A 22 21.01 -33.38 -23.56
CA SER A 22 20.75 -34.51 -24.45
C SER A 22 21.33 -34.30 -25.85
N ARG A 23 21.18 -33.10 -26.44
CA ARG A 23 21.82 -32.77 -27.72
C ARG A 23 23.35 -32.72 -27.61
N ALA A 24 23.88 -32.16 -26.52
CA ALA A 24 25.33 -32.17 -26.29
C ALA A 24 25.88 -33.59 -26.04
N ALA A 25 25.14 -34.42 -25.31
CA ALA A 25 25.50 -35.81 -25.03
C ALA A 25 25.47 -36.68 -26.29
N THR A 26 24.43 -36.54 -27.12
CA THR A 26 24.32 -37.28 -28.40
C THR A 26 25.42 -36.88 -29.39
N LEU A 27 25.81 -35.60 -29.45
CA LEU A 27 26.97 -35.17 -30.23
C LEU A 27 28.29 -35.73 -29.68
N ALA A 28 28.43 -35.78 -28.35
CA ALA A 28 29.60 -36.36 -27.70
C ALA A 28 29.72 -37.87 -27.94
N GLU A 29 28.61 -38.60 -27.92
CA GLU A 29 28.53 -40.03 -28.25
C GLU A 29 28.90 -40.27 -29.71
N ARG A 30 28.32 -39.53 -30.64
CA ARG A 30 28.66 -39.63 -32.07
C ARG A 30 30.15 -39.32 -32.33
N ASN A 31 30.71 -38.33 -31.66
CA ASN A 31 32.14 -38.01 -31.77
C ASN A 31 33.02 -39.14 -31.20
N ARG A 32 32.60 -39.80 -30.10
CA ARG A 32 33.28 -40.97 -29.56
C ARG A 32 33.23 -42.15 -30.52
N GLU A 33 32.09 -42.43 -31.13
CA GLU A 33 31.94 -43.49 -32.14
C GLU A 33 32.86 -43.25 -33.35
N LEU A 34 32.91 -42.02 -33.86
CA LEU A 34 33.81 -41.65 -34.96
C LEU A 34 35.28 -41.82 -34.58
N TYR A 35 35.64 -41.44 -33.34
CA TYR A 35 36.99 -41.64 -32.81
C TYR A 35 37.34 -43.12 -32.69
N GLU A 36 36.43 -43.96 -32.22
CA GLU A 36 36.62 -45.41 -32.13
C GLU A 36 36.73 -46.06 -33.51
N ALA A 37 35.90 -45.66 -34.47
CA ALA A 37 35.99 -46.11 -35.86
C ALA A 37 37.35 -45.73 -36.47
N GLN A 38 37.81 -44.51 -36.21
CA GLN A 38 39.14 -44.05 -36.65
C GLN A 38 40.27 -44.84 -35.99
N ARG A 39 40.16 -45.18 -34.69
CA ARG A 39 41.12 -46.05 -34.00
C ARG A 39 41.14 -47.47 -34.58
N ARG A 40 39.98 -48.05 -34.89
CA ARG A 40 39.89 -49.39 -35.52
C ARG A 40 40.49 -49.41 -36.93
N ALA A 41 40.37 -48.31 -37.66
CA ALA A 41 40.97 -48.14 -38.99
C ALA A 41 42.49 -47.90 -38.97
N ARG A 42 43.09 -47.57 -37.82
CA ARG A 42 44.55 -47.41 -37.67
C ARG A 42 45.22 -48.79 -37.55
N ARG A 43 45.81 -49.28 -38.65
CA ARG A 43 46.77 -50.41 -38.63
C ARG A 43 48.19 -49.86 -38.76
N GLY A 44 48.93 -49.83 -37.65
CA GLY A 44 50.35 -49.49 -37.60
C GLY A 44 50.70 -48.21 -36.83
N PRO A 45 52.00 -47.97 -36.51
CA PRO A 45 52.46 -46.75 -35.88
C PRO A 45 52.33 -45.60 -36.88
N THR A 46 51.36 -44.71 -36.63
CA THR A 46 51.14 -43.52 -37.47
C THR A 46 52.38 -42.63 -37.42
N PRO A 47 52.99 -42.26 -38.56
CA PRO A 47 53.97 -41.19 -38.56
C PRO A 47 53.28 -39.92 -38.05
N GLU A 48 53.82 -39.31 -37.00
CA GLU A 48 53.33 -38.05 -36.44
C GLU A 48 53.64 -36.92 -37.41
N VAL A 49 52.91 -36.87 -38.52
CA VAL A 49 52.88 -35.71 -39.38
C VAL A 49 52.02 -34.68 -38.66
N PHE A 50 52.69 -33.80 -37.92
CA PHE A 50 52.08 -32.61 -37.34
C PHE A 50 51.63 -31.69 -38.46
N PHE A 51 50.47 -31.98 -39.04
CA PHE A 51 49.76 -30.99 -39.83
C PHE A 51 49.33 -29.89 -38.87
N THR A 52 50.04 -28.77 -38.87
CA THR A 52 49.63 -27.53 -38.23
C THR A 52 48.41 -26.99 -38.98
N LYS A 53 47.26 -27.67 -38.83
CA LYS A 53 45.99 -27.14 -39.29
C LYS A 53 45.72 -25.89 -38.45
N HIS A 54 45.94 -24.72 -39.04
CA HIS A 54 45.46 -23.47 -38.50
C HIS A 54 43.93 -23.48 -38.57
N LEU A 55 43.29 -23.88 -37.47
CA LEU A 55 41.85 -23.78 -37.31
C LEU A 55 41.50 -22.30 -37.11
N ASP A 56 41.19 -21.63 -38.21
CA ASP A 56 40.72 -20.25 -38.16
C ASP A 56 39.25 -20.22 -37.71
N ASN A 57 39.06 -19.91 -36.43
CA ASN A 57 37.74 -19.75 -35.81
C ASN A 57 37.15 -18.35 -36.03
N SER A 58 37.78 -17.47 -36.83
CA SER A 58 37.32 -16.11 -37.09
C SER A 58 35.91 -16.04 -37.68
N ARG A 59 35.44 -17.11 -38.32
CA ARG A 59 34.11 -17.21 -38.95
C ARG A 59 33.10 -18.02 -38.15
N LEU A 60 33.46 -18.52 -36.96
CA LEU A 60 32.53 -19.26 -36.13
C LEU A 60 31.57 -18.29 -35.43
N VAL A 61 30.53 -17.89 -36.16
CA VAL A 61 29.40 -17.17 -35.58
C VAL A 61 28.60 -18.18 -34.77
N LYS A 62 28.56 -17.99 -33.46
CA LYS A 62 27.74 -18.79 -32.56
C LYS A 62 26.29 -18.70 -33.03
N ALA A 63 25.74 -19.82 -33.51
CA ALA A 63 24.36 -19.88 -33.93
C ALA A 63 23.47 -19.43 -32.76
N ASP A 64 22.60 -18.46 -33.02
CA ASP A 64 21.67 -17.96 -32.03
C ASP A 64 20.60 -19.03 -31.79
N ASP A 65 20.58 -19.63 -30.59
CA ASP A 65 19.49 -20.53 -30.18
C ASP A 65 18.25 -19.70 -29.82
N PRO A 66 17.18 -19.70 -30.64
CA PRO A 66 15.98 -18.89 -30.37
C PRO A 66 15.23 -19.33 -29.11
N GLU A 67 15.34 -20.62 -28.75
CA GLU A 67 14.74 -21.19 -27.54
C GLU A 67 15.30 -20.53 -26.28
N ARG A 68 16.63 -20.34 -26.20
CA ARG A 68 17.28 -19.66 -25.07
C ARG A 68 16.83 -18.22 -24.89
N LYS A 69 16.60 -17.49 -25.99
CA LYS A 69 16.10 -16.11 -25.93
C LYS A 69 14.68 -16.05 -25.38
N ARG A 70 13.83 -17.04 -25.68
CA ARG A 70 12.44 -17.11 -25.18
C ARG A 70 12.41 -17.42 -23.69
N GLU A 71 13.24 -18.34 -23.21
CA GLU A 71 13.38 -18.65 -21.78
C GLU A 71 13.89 -17.44 -20.97
N MET A 72 14.85 -16.70 -21.52
CA MET A 72 15.38 -15.51 -20.85
C MET A 72 14.33 -14.40 -20.74
N ARG A 73 13.46 -14.26 -21.76
CA ARG A 73 12.34 -13.32 -21.73
C ARG A 73 11.26 -13.72 -20.74
N SER A 74 10.90 -15.01 -20.65
CA SER A 74 9.91 -15.46 -19.66
C SER A 74 10.45 -15.31 -18.24
N PHE A 75 11.71 -15.63 -18.00
CA PHE A 75 12.35 -15.39 -16.70
C PHE A 75 12.35 -13.90 -16.33
N ALA A 76 12.74 -13.03 -17.27
CA ALA A 76 12.70 -11.58 -17.06
C ALA A 76 11.28 -11.07 -16.77
N ALA A 77 10.27 -11.60 -17.47
CA ALA A 77 8.88 -11.24 -17.23
C ALA A 77 8.41 -11.64 -15.82
N VAL A 78 8.72 -12.86 -15.39
CA VAL A 78 8.38 -13.34 -14.03
C VAL A 78 9.07 -12.47 -12.96
N MET A 79 10.36 -12.17 -13.15
CA MET A 79 11.10 -11.29 -12.24
C MET A 79 10.54 -9.87 -12.20
N SER A 80 10.12 -9.33 -13.35
CA SER A 80 9.49 -8.02 -13.43
C SER A 80 8.14 -7.98 -12.70
N VAL A 81 7.31 -9.01 -12.87
CA VAL A 81 6.03 -9.13 -12.15
C VAL A 81 6.26 -9.20 -10.64
N LEU A 82 7.21 -10.03 -10.19
CA LEU A 82 7.57 -10.11 -8.76
C LEU A 82 8.04 -8.76 -8.22
N PHE A 83 8.88 -8.05 -8.96
CA PHE A 83 9.37 -6.73 -8.57
C PHE A 83 8.22 -5.71 -8.41
N VAL A 84 7.28 -5.68 -9.37
CA VAL A 84 6.11 -4.80 -9.30
C VAL A 84 5.23 -5.13 -8.09
N LEU A 85 5.01 -6.42 -7.79
CA LEU A 85 4.24 -6.84 -6.62
C LEU A 85 4.88 -6.36 -5.31
N VAL A 86 6.20 -6.50 -5.17
CA VAL A 86 6.94 -6.01 -4.00
C VAL A 86 6.84 -4.49 -3.90
N MET A 87 6.97 -3.78 -5.01
CA MET A 87 6.90 -2.33 -5.01
C MET A 87 5.50 -1.82 -4.61
N VAL A 88 4.44 -2.46 -5.11
CA VAL A 88 3.05 -2.17 -4.69
C VAL A 88 2.85 -2.48 -3.21
N TYR A 89 3.38 -3.59 -2.70
CA TYR A 89 3.30 -3.92 -1.28
C TYR A 89 3.97 -2.86 -0.40
N VAL A 90 5.19 -2.44 -0.76
CA VAL A 90 5.91 -1.39 -0.03
C VAL A 90 5.16 -0.07 -0.09
N TRP A 91 4.61 0.28 -1.27
CA TRP A 91 3.80 1.48 -1.42
C TRP A 91 2.53 1.42 -0.56
N GLN A 92 1.81 0.30 -0.55
CA GLN A 92 0.64 0.09 0.31
C GLN A 92 0.99 0.19 1.80
N HIS A 93 2.10 -0.43 2.21
CA HIS A 93 2.58 -0.36 3.57
C HIS A 93 2.91 1.08 3.98
N PHE A 94 3.54 1.85 3.08
CA PHE A 94 3.83 3.27 3.31
C PHE A 94 2.55 4.11 3.39
N SER A 95 1.59 3.91 2.48
CA SER A 95 0.29 4.57 2.53
C SER A 95 -0.51 4.22 3.78
N ALA A 96 -0.43 2.97 4.25
CA ALA A 96 -1.07 2.56 5.51
C ALA A 96 -0.46 3.26 6.73
N ILE A 97 0.86 3.46 6.74
CA ILE A 97 1.55 4.23 7.79
C ILE A 97 1.10 5.70 7.74
N GLU A 98 1.11 6.33 6.57
CA GLU A 98 0.73 7.74 6.41
C GLU A 98 -0.76 7.98 6.71
N MET A 99 -1.64 7.06 6.30
CA MET A 99 -3.07 7.08 6.66
C MET A 99 -3.28 6.84 8.15
N GLY A 100 -2.47 6.00 8.79
CA GLY A 100 -2.50 5.78 10.23
C GLY A 100 -2.24 7.06 11.03
N TYR A 101 -1.27 7.87 10.60
CA TYR A 101 -0.99 9.15 11.23
C TYR A 101 -2.10 10.20 10.99
N ASN A 102 -2.67 10.24 9.79
CA ASN A 102 -3.79 11.15 9.51
C ASN A 102 -5.03 10.83 10.36
N ILE A 103 -5.28 9.55 10.64
CA ILE A 103 -6.37 9.13 11.53
C ILE A 103 -6.10 9.56 12.97
N GLU A 104 -4.86 9.40 13.45
CA GLU A 104 -4.49 9.82 14.80
C GLU A 104 -4.58 11.36 14.95
N ALA A 105 -4.10 12.11 13.95
CA ALA A 105 -4.20 13.56 13.93
C ALA A 105 -5.67 14.04 13.91
N GLN A 106 -6.55 13.36 13.18
CA GLN A 106 -7.98 13.67 13.16
C GLN A 106 -8.66 13.31 14.50
N LYS A 107 -8.26 12.23 15.16
CA LYS A 107 -8.77 11.88 16.50
C LYS A 107 -8.41 12.93 17.54
N VAL A 108 -7.16 13.40 17.54
CA VAL A 108 -6.71 14.48 18.44
C VAL A 108 -7.53 15.76 18.24
N GLN A 109 -7.86 16.11 16.99
CA GLN A 109 -8.71 17.27 16.71
C GLN A 109 -10.13 17.10 17.27
N VAL A 110 -10.74 15.93 17.09
CA VAL A 110 -12.08 15.64 17.64
C VAL A 110 -12.07 15.72 19.16
N GLU A 111 -11.05 15.14 19.81
CA GLU A 111 -10.92 15.17 21.27
C GLU A 111 -10.78 16.61 21.76
N HIS A 112 -9.90 17.40 21.15
CA HIS A 112 -9.72 18.82 21.48
C HIS A 112 -11.02 19.63 21.30
N LEU A 113 -11.73 19.45 20.19
CA LEU A 113 -13.03 20.09 19.96
C LEU A 113 -14.08 19.65 20.99
N SER A 114 -14.05 18.39 21.42
CA SER A 114 -14.96 17.88 22.45
C SER A 114 -14.70 18.49 23.82
N GLU A 115 -13.42 18.66 24.19
CA GLU A 115 -13.01 19.32 25.42
C GLU A 115 -13.41 20.79 25.42
N GLN A 116 -13.18 21.49 24.31
CA GLN A 116 -13.61 22.87 24.13
C GLN A 116 -15.13 23.01 24.26
N ASN A 117 -15.90 22.11 23.63
CA ASN A 117 -17.37 22.14 23.74
C ASN A 117 -17.81 21.93 25.20
N ARG A 118 -17.16 21.00 25.92
CA ARG A 118 -17.44 20.75 27.33
C ARG A 118 -17.12 21.97 28.19
N GLN A 119 -15.99 22.64 27.95
CA GLN A 119 -15.64 23.88 28.65
C GLN A 119 -16.66 24.99 28.37
N LEU A 120 -17.04 25.19 27.11
CA LEU A 120 -18.06 26.18 26.73
C LEU A 120 -19.40 25.93 27.41
N ARG A 121 -19.85 24.67 27.49
CA ARG A 121 -21.09 24.31 28.20
C ARG A 121 -20.99 24.56 29.70
N LEU A 122 -19.82 24.33 30.31
CA LEU A 122 -19.60 24.64 31.72
C LEU A 122 -19.65 26.15 31.96
N SER A 123 -18.99 26.94 31.10
CA SER A 123 -19.08 28.40 31.16
C SER A 123 -20.50 28.90 30.94
N GLU A 124 -21.23 28.35 29.97
CA GLU A 124 -22.63 28.71 29.73
C GLU A 124 -23.50 28.41 30.97
N ALA A 125 -23.32 27.25 31.61
CA ALA A 125 -24.02 26.90 32.83
C ALA A 125 -23.65 27.83 34.01
N GLU A 126 -22.38 28.22 34.13
CA GLU A 126 -21.92 29.18 35.13
C GLU A 126 -22.50 30.58 34.90
N LEU A 127 -22.50 31.07 33.65
CA LEU A 127 -23.06 32.37 33.29
C LEU A 127 -24.58 32.41 33.43
N THR A 128 -25.25 31.29 33.14
CA THR A 128 -26.71 31.16 33.23
C THR A 128 -27.19 30.85 34.65
N ASP A 129 -26.27 30.64 35.62
CA ASP A 129 -26.64 30.36 37.00
C ASP A 129 -27.51 31.51 37.56
N PRO A 130 -28.81 31.25 37.85
CA PRO A 130 -29.73 32.27 38.31
C PRO A 130 -29.30 32.89 39.64
N GLN A 131 -28.56 32.16 40.48
CA GLN A 131 -28.03 32.73 41.73
C GLN A 131 -26.94 33.77 41.47
N ARG A 132 -26.09 33.55 40.47
CA ARG A 132 -25.06 34.51 40.05
C ARG A 132 -25.70 35.74 39.43
N ILE A 133 -26.71 35.55 38.58
CA ILE A 133 -27.46 36.64 37.95
C ILE A 133 -28.16 37.49 39.02
N ASP A 134 -28.84 36.88 40.00
CA ASP A 134 -29.55 37.59 41.06
C ASP A 134 -28.59 38.39 41.98
N ARG A 135 -27.41 37.84 42.28
CA ARG A 135 -26.37 38.58 43.02
C ARG A 135 -25.87 39.80 42.24
N ILE A 136 -25.60 39.67 40.94
CA ILE A 136 -25.16 40.77 40.08
C ILE A 136 -26.28 41.82 39.94
N ALA A 137 -27.53 41.38 39.75
CA ALA A 137 -28.70 42.25 39.68
C ALA A 137 -28.80 43.14 40.93
N LYS A 138 -28.70 42.53 42.13
CA LYS A 138 -28.70 43.26 43.40
C LYS A 138 -27.54 44.25 43.55
N GLN A 139 -26.34 43.89 43.09
CA GLN A 139 -25.19 44.82 43.06
C GLN A 139 -25.42 46.01 42.14
N LEU A 140 -26.16 45.82 41.04
CA LEU A 140 -26.55 46.88 40.11
C LEU A 140 -27.79 47.67 40.58
N GLY A 141 -28.33 47.36 41.76
CA GLY A 141 -29.54 48.00 42.31
C GLY A 141 -30.83 47.56 41.61
N LEU A 142 -30.78 46.47 40.84
CA LEU A 142 -31.95 45.86 40.21
C LEU A 142 -32.55 44.84 41.18
N ASP A 143 -33.85 44.95 41.44
CA ASP A 143 -34.61 44.05 42.32
C ASP A 143 -35.91 43.60 41.63
N ALA A 144 -36.57 42.58 42.17
CA ALA A 144 -37.81 42.07 41.61
C ALA A 144 -38.86 43.20 41.50
N PRO A 145 -39.53 43.36 40.34
CA PRO A 145 -40.47 44.45 40.13
C PRO A 145 -41.67 44.30 41.08
N GLN A 146 -42.09 45.41 41.70
CA GLN A 146 -43.28 45.41 42.55
C GLN A 146 -44.56 45.25 41.70
N PRO A 147 -45.64 44.64 42.26
CA PRO A 147 -46.91 44.50 41.54
C PRO A 147 -47.41 45.86 41.04
N GLY A 148 -47.55 46.01 39.71
CA GLY A 148 -47.99 47.24 39.05
C GLY A 148 -46.89 48.15 38.47
N GLN A 149 -45.61 47.81 38.64
CA GLN A 149 -44.48 48.63 38.17
C GLN A 149 -44.03 48.36 36.71
N VAL A 150 -44.59 47.34 36.06
CA VAL A 150 -44.20 46.92 34.70
C VAL A 150 -45.12 47.58 33.66
N VAL A 151 -44.63 48.60 32.94
CA VAL A 151 -45.37 49.26 31.86
C VAL A 151 -45.02 48.60 30.52
N ARG A 152 -45.98 47.94 29.87
CA ARG A 152 -45.81 47.26 28.58
C ARG A 152 -46.22 48.19 27.43
N GLN A 153 -45.43 48.25 26.36
CA GLN A 153 -45.66 49.16 25.23
C GLN A 153 -46.89 48.77 24.37
N ASP A 154 -47.37 47.54 24.49
CA ASP A 154 -48.35 46.93 23.57
C ASP A 154 -49.81 47.11 24.03
N GLY A 155 -50.06 47.82 25.13
CA GLY A 155 -51.40 48.10 25.64
C GLY A 155 -52.19 46.89 26.17
N SER A 156 -51.59 45.70 26.21
CA SER A 156 -52.22 44.49 26.75
C SER A 156 -52.29 44.55 28.29
N ASP A 157 -53.42 44.11 28.86
CA ASP A 157 -53.69 44.10 30.30
C ASP A 157 -52.49 43.65 31.16
N LEU A 158 -52.21 44.43 32.22
CA LEU A 158 -51.09 44.21 33.16
C LEU A 158 -51.13 42.84 33.85
N ASN A 159 -52.27 42.16 33.86
CA ASN A 159 -52.52 40.91 34.58
C ASN A 159 -52.85 39.69 33.70
N ALA A 160 -52.70 39.78 32.37
CA ALA A 160 -52.96 38.63 31.49
C ALA A 160 -51.77 37.63 31.49
N PRO A 161 -52.00 36.33 31.78
CA PRO A 161 -50.94 35.31 31.70
C PRO A 161 -50.52 35.08 30.24
N VAL A 162 -49.22 35.22 29.96
CA VAL A 162 -48.63 34.97 28.64
C VAL A 162 -47.63 33.83 28.74
N LEU A 163 -47.73 32.87 27.83
CA LEU A 163 -46.75 31.79 27.67
C LEU A 163 -45.48 32.34 27.02
N ALA A 164 -44.32 32.16 27.67
CA ALA A 164 -43.03 32.49 27.09
C ALA A 164 -42.74 31.57 25.90
N GLN A 165 -42.59 32.15 24.71
CA GLN A 165 -42.23 31.41 23.51
C GLN A 165 -40.72 31.55 23.26
N ALA A 166 -39.98 30.46 23.46
CA ALA A 166 -38.54 30.44 23.20
C ALA A 166 -38.27 30.41 21.68
N HIS A 167 -37.64 31.44 21.15
CA HIS A 167 -37.15 31.47 19.78
C HIS A 167 -35.71 30.93 19.75
N ALA A 168 -35.53 29.69 19.31
CA ALA A 168 -34.19 29.13 19.13
C ALA A 168 -33.51 29.76 17.91
N PRO A 169 -32.33 30.40 18.06
CA PRO A 169 -31.61 30.97 16.93
C PRO A 169 -31.13 29.85 15.99
N LYS A 170 -31.43 30.01 14.69
CA LYS A 170 -30.98 29.07 13.66
C LYS A 170 -29.49 29.30 13.39
N PHE A 171 -28.64 28.37 13.82
CA PHE A 171 -27.23 28.37 13.44
C PHE A 171 -27.10 28.04 11.94
N VAL A 172 -26.76 29.05 11.15
CA VAL A 172 -26.35 28.90 9.75
C VAL A 172 -24.86 28.61 9.74
N GLY A 173 -24.49 27.35 9.50
CA GLY A 173 -23.10 26.98 9.21
C GLY A 173 -22.73 27.47 7.80
N GLN A 174 -21.59 28.15 7.69
CA GLN A 174 -20.89 28.38 6.43
C GLN A 174 -19.82 27.32 6.23
#